data_AF-A0A2D7PQW2-F1
#
_entry.id   AF-A0A2D7PQW2-F1
#
_cell.length_a   1.000
_cell.length_b   1.000
_cell.length_c   1.000
_cell.angle_alpha   90.00
_cell.angle_beta   90.00
_cell.angle_gamma   90.00
#
_symmetry.space_group_name_H-M   'P 1'
#
loop_
_entity.id
_entity.type
_entity.pdbx_description
1 polymer ?
#
loop_
_entity_poly.entity_id
_entity_poly.type
_entity_poly.pdbx_seq_one_letter_code
_entity_poly.pdbx_strand_id
1 'polypeptide(L)' 'MDNNWSIQQSLDLYAVERWGDGFFHINDAGHLVVRPRPSETAEIDLLELMGDLRRRGLRTP' A
#
# COMPACT_ATOMS: atom_id res chain seq x y z
N MET A 1 6.82 26.73 -7.38
CA MET A 1 7.06 25.33 -7.77
C MET A 1 6.28 24.50 -6.78
N ASP A 2 5.20 23.87 -7.21
CA ASP A 2 4.39 23.05 -6.32
C ASP A 2 5.19 21.79 -5.99
N ASN A 3 5.78 21.79 -4.80
CA ASN A 3 6.60 20.70 -4.27
C ASN A 3 5.72 19.58 -3.69
N ASN A 4 4.59 19.29 -4.34
CA ASN A 4 3.63 18.34 -3.82
C ASN A 4 4.04 16.93 -4.23
N TRP A 5 4.40 16.12 -3.23
CA TRP A 5 4.76 14.73 -3.43
C TRP A 5 3.57 13.94 -3.98
N SER A 6 3.79 13.20 -5.07
CA SER A 6 2.76 12.41 -5.76
C SER A 6 2.90 10.92 -5.51
N ILE A 7 1.82 10.18 -5.72
CA ILE A 7 1.81 8.71 -5.68
C ILE A 7 2.82 8.13 -6.67
N GLN A 8 2.89 8.67 -7.89
CA GLN A 8 3.86 8.22 -8.90
C GLN A 8 5.29 8.37 -8.41
N GLN A 9 5.63 9.49 -7.77
CA GLN A 9 6.96 9.69 -7.19
C GLN A 9 7.28 8.66 -6.11
N SER A 10 6.31 8.27 -5.27
CA SER A 10 6.50 7.16 -4.31
C SER A 10 6.72 5.82 -5.01
N LEU A 11 5.92 5.50 -6.02
CA LEU A 11 6.03 4.25 -6.79
C LEU A 11 7.41 4.11 -7.43
N ASP A 12 7.90 5.21 -8.03
CA ASP A 12 9.20 5.27 -8.68
C ASP A 12 10.34 5.21 -7.66
N LEU A 13 10.30 6.04 -6.61
CA LEU A 13 11.34 6.12 -5.59
C LEU A 13 11.57 4.79 -4.89
N TYR A 14 10.49 4.10 -4.53
CA TYR A 14 10.55 2.81 -3.83
C TYR A 14 10.52 1.61 -4.76
N ALA A 15 10.50 1.84 -6.08
CA ALA A 15 10.45 0.81 -7.11
C ALA A 15 9.37 -0.26 -6.85
N VAL A 16 8.19 0.17 -6.37
CA VAL A 16 7.12 -0.73 -5.91
C VAL A 16 6.71 -1.72 -6.99
N GLU A 17 6.61 -1.28 -8.24
CA GLU A 17 6.27 -2.15 -9.36
C GLU A 17 7.32 -3.26 -9.59
N ARG A 18 8.60 -3.01 -9.27
CA ARG A 18 9.69 -3.96 -9.54
C ARG A 18 9.74 -5.11 -8.52
N TRP A 19 9.54 -4.81 -7.24
CA TRP A 19 9.55 -5.84 -6.18
C TRP A 19 8.15 -6.34 -5.83
N GLY A 20 7.12 -5.53 -6.11
CA GLY A 20 5.74 -5.82 -5.77
C GLY A 20 5.08 -6.85 -6.67
N ASP A 21 5.55 -7.02 -7.92
CA ASP A 21 5.15 -8.09 -8.85
C ASP A 21 3.61 -8.27 -8.98
N GLY A 22 2.88 -7.15 -9.00
CA GLY A 22 1.41 -7.14 -9.05
C GLY A 22 0.70 -7.43 -7.72
N PHE A 23 1.43 -7.82 -6.68
CA PHE A 23 0.90 -8.01 -5.33
C PHE A 23 0.86 -6.71 -4.51
N PHE A 24 1.71 -5.72 -4.81
CA PHE A 24 1.77 -4.47 -4.06
C PHE A 24 1.62 -3.25 -4.96
N HIS A 25 0.89 -2.25 -4.47
CA HIS A 25 0.71 -0.96 -5.13
C HIS A 25 0.38 0.15 -4.11
N ILE A 26 0.16 1.37 -4.57
CA ILE A 26 -0.30 2.49 -3.75
C ILE A 26 -1.70 2.90 -4.24
N ASN A 27 -2.69 2.96 -3.35
CA ASN A 27 -4.06 3.37 -3.69
C ASN A 27 -4.22 4.89 -3.79
N ASP A 28 -5.41 5.37 -4.15
CA ASP A 28 -5.71 6.80 -4.31
C ASP A 28 -5.58 7.62 -3.01
N ALA A 29 -5.63 6.96 -1.84
CA ALA A 29 -5.37 7.58 -0.55
C ALA A 29 -3.86 7.73 -0.25
N GLY A 30 -2.99 7.17 -1.09
CA GLY A 30 -1.54 7.18 -0.89
C GLY A 30 -1.03 6.09 0.05
N HIS A 31 -1.83 5.06 0.33
CA HIS A 31 -1.44 3.95 1.21
C HIS A 31 -0.93 2.75 0.42
N LEU A 32 0.00 1.99 1.01
CA LEU A 32 0.45 0.72 0.46
C LEU A 32 -0.67 -0.33 0.60
N VAL A 33 -1.06 -0.91 -0.52
CA VAL A 33 -2.06 -1.99 -0.57
C VAL A 33 -1.42 -3.30 -1.00
N VAL A 34 -2.01 -4.41 -0.54
CA VAL A 34 -1.67 -5.76 -1.02
C VAL A 34 -2.86 -6.37 -1.78
N ARG A 35 -2.58 -7.01 -2.91
CA ARG A 35 -3.49 -7.85 -3.70
C ARG A 35 -2.99 -9.29 -3.61
N PRO A 36 -3.50 -10.11 -2.67
CA PRO A 36 -3.09 -11.51 -2.53
C PRO A 36 -3.34 -12.33 -3.80
N ARG A 37 -4.24 -11.85 -4.67
CA ARG A 37 -4.56 -12.43 -5.97
C ARG A 37 -4.47 -11.31 -7.02
N PRO A 38 -3.32 -11.16 -7.72
CA PRO A 38 -3.10 -10.06 -8.67
C PRO A 38 -4.11 -9.98 -9.83
N SER A 39 -4.77 -11.10 -10.15
CA SER A 39 -5.82 -11.17 -11.17
C SER A 39 -7.19 -10.67 -10.70
N GLU A 40 -7.37 -10.43 -9.40
CA GLU A 40 -8.61 -9.91 -8.81
C GLU A 40 -8.46 -8.43 -8.46
N THR A 41 -9.59 -7.72 -8.37
CA THR A 41 -9.62 -6.31 -7.99
C THR A 41 -9.57 -6.08 -6.47
N ALA A 42 -9.74 -7.15 -5.68
CA ALA A 42 -9.75 -7.06 -4.23
C ALA A 42 -8.34 -6.72 -3.69
N GLU A 43 -8.27 -5.68 -2.88
CA GLU A 43 -7.04 -5.23 -2.22
C GLU A 43 -7.27 -4.99 -0.73
N ILE A 44 -6.18 -5.02 0.03
CA ILE A 44 -6.18 -4.78 1.47
C ILE A 44 -5.25 -3.59 1.73
N ASP A 45 -5.80 -2.53 2.33
CA ASP A 45 -5.03 -1.39 2.80
C ASP A 45 -4.25 -1.74 4.06
N LEU A 46 -2.92 -1.71 3.98
CA LEU A 46 -2.07 -2.14 5.09
C LEU A 46 -2.09 -1.15 6.25
N LEU A 47 -2.33 0.15 6.01
CA LEU A 47 -2.42 1.12 7.08
C LEU A 47 -3.70 0.92 7.89
N GLU A 48 -4.83 0.70 7.20
CA GLU A 48 -6.11 0.42 7.84
C GLU A 48 -6.07 -0.91 8.60
N LEU A 49 -5.53 -1.97 7.99
CA LEU A 49 -5.35 -3.28 8.61
C LEU A 49 -4.55 -3.16 9.91
N MET A 50 -3.44 -2.42 9.90
CA MET A 50 -2.63 -2.22 11.10
C MET A 50 -3.39 -1.47 12.20
N GLY A 51 -4.21 -0.49 11.83
CA GLY A 51 -5.13 0.19 12.75
C GLY A 51 -6.12 -0.77 13.39
N ASP A 52 -6.74 -1.66 12.61
CA ASP A 52 -7.66 -2.68 13.09
C ASP A 52 -7.01 -3.69 14.02
N LEU A 53 -5.82 -4.19 13.68
CA LEU A 53 -5.06 -5.11 14.53
C LEU A 53 -4.78 -4.48 15.90
N ARG A 54 -4.35 -3.20 15.91
CA ARG A 54 -4.11 -2.46 17.16
C ARG A 54 -5.39 -2.27 17.98
N ARG A 55 -6.51 -1.90 17.35
CA ARG A 55 -7.83 -1.77 18.01
C ARG A 55 -8.28 -3.08 18.67
N ARG A 56 -7.94 -4.21 18.05
CA ARG A 56 -8.24 -5.56 18.57
C ARG A 56 -7.26 -6.02 19.65
N GLY A 57 -6.29 -5.20 20.04
CA GLY A 57 -5.27 -5.54 21.02
C GLY A 57 -4.23 -6.53 20.50
N LEU A 58 -4.15 -6.75 19.19
CA LEU A 58 -3.14 -7.62 18.57
C LEU A 58 -1.84 -6.83 18.40
N ARG A 59 -0.75 -7.35 18.96
CA ARG A 59 0.58 -6.77 18.77
C ARG A 59 1.09 -7.12 17.38
N THR A 60 1.53 -6.12 16.66
CA THR A 60 2.27 -6.28 15.40
C THR A 60 3.76 -6.45 15.74
N PRO A 61 4.53 -7.20 14.93
CA PRO A 61 5.97 -7.40 15.15
C PRO A 61 6.76 -6.10 15.31
#